data_AF-A0A4R8Z2J0-F1
#
_entry.id   AF-A0A4R8Z2J0-F1
#
_cell.length_a   1.000
_cell.length_b   1.000
_cell.length_c   1.000
_cell.angle_alpha   90.00
_cell.angle_beta   90.00
_cell.angle_gamma   90.00
#
_symmetry.space_group_name_H-M   'P 1'
#
loop_
_entity.id
_entity.type
_entity.pdbx_description
1 polymer ?
#
loop_
_entity_poly.entity_id
_entity_poly.type
_entity_poly.pdbx_seq_one_letter_code
_entity_poly.pdbx_strand_id
1 'polypeptide(L)'
;MPVLPEVPAAATSTGSAAPDSEGASAGASSAAEAATPAPVARITESNFAAFPLQITVTGTYAQVLEFVASLQSGSRLFLVHGIDTAQASGEETLLDAIISGLVYSLVAAATTSVG
;
A
#
# COMPACT_ATOMS: atom_id res chain seq x y z
N MET A 1 -55.00 45.25 43.27
CA MET A 1 -53.72 44.51 43.28
C MET A 1 -53.74 43.58 42.06
N PRO A 2 -52.62 43.42 41.35
CA PRO A 2 -52.22 44.06 40.08
C PRO A 2 -52.16 43.01 38.93
N VAL A 3 -51.75 43.20 37.67
CA VAL A 3 -50.69 43.98 36.98
C VAL A 3 -51.07 44.19 35.49
N LEU A 4 -50.62 45.31 34.89
CA LEU A 4 -50.62 45.64 33.46
C LEU A 4 -49.57 44.76 32.70
N PRO A 5 -49.57 44.72 31.34
CA PRO A 5 -48.73 43.86 30.52
C PRO A 5 -47.31 44.44 30.36
N GLU A 6 -46.30 43.56 30.27
CA GLU A 6 -44.97 43.95 29.79
C GLU A 6 -44.80 43.52 28.32
N VAL A 7 -44.35 44.49 27.54
CA VAL A 7 -44.03 44.54 26.11
C VAL A 7 -42.66 45.27 26.09
N PRO A 8 -41.77 45.24 25.07
CA PRO A 8 -41.34 44.24 24.08
C PRO A 8 -39.78 44.11 24.01
N ALA A 9 -39.31 43.38 22.98
CA ALA A 9 -38.10 43.65 22.18
C ALA A 9 -36.69 43.49 22.81
N ALA A 10 -35.84 42.70 22.16
CA ALA A 10 -34.91 43.21 21.14
C ALA A 10 -33.91 42.12 20.73
N ALA A 11 -33.67 42.05 19.42
CA ALA A 11 -32.56 41.30 18.85
C ALA A 11 -31.21 41.93 19.23
N THR A 12 -30.20 41.10 19.48
CA THR A 12 -28.79 41.50 19.41
C THR A 12 -28.02 40.47 18.59
N SER A 13 -27.62 40.89 17.40
CA SER A 13 -26.58 40.27 16.58
C SER A 13 -25.21 40.39 17.24
N THR A 14 -24.29 39.49 16.85
CA THR A 14 -22.82 39.68 16.67
C THR A 14 -22.00 38.61 17.39
N GLY A 15 -21.11 37.94 16.66
CA GLY A 15 -19.96 37.27 17.24
C GLY A 15 -19.47 36.04 16.49
N SER A 16 -18.65 36.24 15.45
CA SER A 16 -17.79 35.22 14.85
C SER A 16 -16.84 34.62 15.89
N ALA A 17 -16.73 33.28 15.94
CA ALA A 17 -15.56 32.57 16.47
C ALA A 17 -15.43 31.21 15.76
N ALA A 18 -14.20 30.91 15.37
CA ALA A 18 -13.74 29.85 14.47
C ALA A 18 -14.03 28.42 14.96
N PRO A 19 -13.99 27.39 14.09
CA PRO A 19 -13.85 26.02 14.56
C PRO A 19 -12.49 25.86 15.25
N ASP A 20 -12.53 25.41 16.51
CA ASP A 20 -11.36 24.91 17.24
C ASP A 20 -10.66 23.86 16.37
N SER A 21 -9.45 24.21 15.92
CA SER A 21 -8.51 23.27 15.32
C SER A 21 -7.94 22.43 16.46
N GLU A 22 -8.62 21.34 16.78
CA GLU A 22 -8.06 20.31 17.63
C GLU A 22 -6.92 19.64 16.84
N GLY A 23 -5.70 20.07 17.16
CA GLY A 23 -4.48 19.57 16.54
C GLY A 23 -4.34 18.08 16.79
N ALA A 24 -4.76 17.28 15.81
CA ALA A 24 -4.35 15.90 15.71
C ALA A 24 -2.84 15.89 15.48
N SER A 25 -2.10 15.68 16.56
CA SER A 25 -0.68 15.36 16.53
C SER A 25 -0.53 14.11 15.66
N ALA A 26 -0.12 14.31 14.42
CA ALA A 26 0.34 13.25 13.54
C ALA A 26 1.62 12.70 14.20
N GLY A 27 1.45 11.70 15.05
CA GLY A 27 2.54 10.88 15.52
C GLY A 27 3.21 10.30 14.29
N ALA A 28 4.37 10.82 13.95
CA ALA A 28 5.21 10.27 12.91
C ALA A 28 5.53 8.83 13.32
N SER A 29 4.81 7.88 12.74
CA SER A 29 5.19 6.48 12.78
C SER A 29 6.53 6.41 12.07
N SER A 30 7.62 6.35 12.85
CA SER A 30 8.94 6.07 12.33
C SER A 30 8.83 4.76 11.56
N ALA A 31 8.88 4.85 10.23
CA ALA A 31 9.01 3.70 9.38
C ALA A 31 10.34 3.06 9.77
N ALA A 32 10.28 1.98 10.55
CA ALA A 32 11.45 1.22 10.90
C ALA A 32 12.11 0.79 9.59
N GLU A 33 13.37 1.17 9.41
CA GLU A 33 14.16 0.79 8.25
C GLU A 33 14.17 -0.75 8.18
N ALA A 34 13.50 -1.29 7.16
CA ALA A 34 13.39 -2.73 6.99
C ALA A 34 14.80 -3.30 6.79
N ALA A 35 15.25 -4.13 7.74
CA ALA A 35 16.56 -4.75 7.65
C ALA A 35 16.67 -5.54 6.35
N THR A 36 17.68 -5.24 5.54
CA THR A 36 17.97 -5.99 4.31
C THR A 36 18.18 -7.46 4.66
N PRO A 37 17.32 -8.38 4.20
CA PRO A 37 17.49 -9.79 4.47
C PRO A 37 18.84 -10.24 3.90
N ALA A 38 19.64 -10.94 4.69
CA ALA A 38 20.84 -11.58 4.17
C ALA A 38 20.43 -12.56 3.05
N PRO A 39 21.16 -12.63 1.92
CA PRO A 39 20.81 -13.52 0.83
C PRO A 39 20.79 -14.96 1.33
N VAL A 40 19.59 -15.57 1.34
CA VAL A 40 19.44 -16.97 1.72
C VAL A 40 19.94 -17.84 0.58
N ALA A 41 21.18 -18.33 0.69
CA ALA A 41 21.77 -19.28 -0.27
C ALA A 41 21.08 -20.67 -0.31
N ARG A 42 19.81 -20.75 0.12
CA ARG A 42 19.00 -21.97 0.22
C ARG A 42 18.03 -22.15 -0.96
N ILE A 43 17.81 -21.12 -1.78
CA ILE A 43 17.02 -21.26 -3.01
C ILE A 43 17.98 -21.71 -4.12
N THR A 44 17.97 -23.01 -4.39
CA THR A 44 18.71 -23.63 -5.50
C THR A 44 17.75 -24.43 -6.37
N GLU A 45 18.12 -24.66 -7.63
CA GLU A 45 17.30 -25.42 -8.60
C GLU A 45 16.95 -26.86 -8.13
N SER A 46 17.74 -27.40 -7.20
CA SER A 46 17.49 -28.72 -6.60
C SER A 46 16.38 -28.73 -5.55
N ASN A 47 16.06 -27.57 -4.97
CA ASN A 47 15.10 -27.45 -3.87
C ASN A 47 13.87 -26.62 -4.25
N PHE A 48 14.00 -25.71 -5.23
CA PHE A 48 12.93 -24.83 -5.66
C PHE A 48 12.77 -24.81 -7.18
N ALA A 49 11.52 -24.94 -7.63
CA ALA A 49 11.12 -24.62 -9.00
C ALA A 49 10.75 -23.13 -9.08
N ALA A 50 11.27 -22.44 -10.10
CA ALA A 50 10.98 -21.03 -10.37
C ALA A 50 10.00 -20.91 -11.53
N PHE A 51 8.93 -20.13 -11.33
CA PHE A 51 7.90 -19.87 -12.34
C PHE A 51 7.93 -18.39 -12.73
N PRO A 52 8.26 -18.05 -13.99
CA PRO A 52 8.19 -16.69 -14.46
C PRO A 52 6.74 -16.23 -14.58
N LEU A 53 6.47 -15.05 -14.03
CA LEU A 53 5.20 -14.36 -14.12
C LEU A 53 5.42 -12.93 -14.59
N GLN A 54 4.47 -12.45 -15.37
CA GLN A 54 4.38 -11.07 -15.79
C GLN A 54 3.01 -10.55 -15.39
N ILE A 55 2.98 -9.40 -14.70
CA ILE A 55 1.79 -8.78 -14.16
C ILE A 55 1.71 -7.38 -14.74
N THR A 56 0.58 -7.04 -15.36
CA THR A 56 0.30 -5.66 -15.77
C THR A 56 -0.68 -5.04 -14.79
N VAL A 57 -0.33 -3.87 -14.26
CA VAL A 57 -1.19 -3.09 -13.36
C VAL A 57 -1.28 -1.66 -13.86
N THR A 58 -2.46 -1.06 -13.74
CA THR A 58 -2.68 0.34 -14.07
C THR A 58 -2.99 1.10 -12.79
N GLY A 59 -2.28 2.19 -12.55
CA GLY A 59 -2.49 3.01 -11.36
C GLY A 59 -1.57 4.21 -11.30
N THR A 60 -1.71 5.02 -10.26
CA THR A 60 -0.74 6.08 -9.98
C THR A 60 0.61 5.48 -9.62
N TYR A 61 1.69 6.23 -9.83
CA TYR A 61 3.05 5.76 -9.51
C TYR A 61 3.18 5.26 -8.06
N ALA A 62 2.56 5.97 -7.10
CA ALA A 62 2.56 5.57 -5.70
C ALA A 62 1.88 4.21 -5.46
N GLN A 63 0.77 3.94 -6.15
CA GLN A 63 0.06 2.66 -6.05
C GLN A 63 0.86 1.51 -6.68
N VAL A 64 1.55 1.77 -7.80
CA VAL A 64 2.43 0.78 -8.43
C VAL A 64 3.59 0.41 -7.48
N LEU A 65 4.22 1.41 -6.85
CA LEU A 65 5.30 1.16 -5.88
C LEU A 65 4.82 0.38 -4.65
N GLU A 66 3.65 0.72 -4.12
CA GLU A 66 3.04 -0.01 -3.01
C GLU A 66 2.78 -1.46 -3.40
N PHE A 67 2.22 -1.70 -4.58
CA PHE A 67 2.00 -3.06 -5.08
C PHE A 67 3.30 -3.87 -5.19
N VAL A 68 4.38 -3.27 -5.72
CA VAL A 68 5.70 -3.91 -5.79
C VAL A 68 6.26 -4.20 -4.40
N ALA A 69 6.12 -3.27 -3.46
CA ALA A 69 6.53 -3.46 -2.08
C ALA A 69 5.77 -4.61 -1.41
N SER A 70 4.45 -4.70 -1.65
CA SER A 70 3.59 -5.79 -1.19
C SER A 70 3.96 -7.15 -1.80
N LEU A 71 4.39 -7.20 -3.07
CA LEU A 71 4.91 -8.42 -3.69
C LEU A 71 6.21 -8.90 -3.03
N GLN A 72 7.13 -7.97 -2.72
CA GLN A 72 8.45 -8.28 -2.15
C GLN A 72 8.42 -8.58 -0.64
N SER A 73 7.46 -8.00 0.08
CA SER A 73 7.27 -8.24 1.53
C SER A 73 6.20 -9.28 1.85
N GLY A 74 5.61 -9.89 0.81
CA GLY A 74 4.56 -10.87 0.94
C GLY A 74 5.01 -12.18 1.62
N SER A 75 4.03 -13.01 1.98
CA SER A 75 4.27 -14.31 2.62
C SER A 75 4.77 -15.41 1.65
N ARG A 76 4.88 -15.09 0.36
CA ARG A 76 5.33 -16.02 -0.69
C ARG A 76 6.72 -15.62 -1.15
N LEU A 77 7.52 -16.61 -1.54
CA LEU A 77 8.82 -16.37 -2.16
C LEU A 77 8.60 -15.86 -3.58
N PHE A 78 8.50 -14.54 -3.71
CA PHE A 78 8.36 -13.82 -4.95
C PHE A 78 9.57 -12.92 -5.14
N LEU A 79 10.19 -12.97 -6.31
CA LEU A 79 11.27 -12.05 -6.68
C LEU A 79 10.82 -11.21 -7.88
N VAL A 80 10.63 -9.91 -7.67
CA VAL A 80 10.52 -8.95 -8.77
C VAL A 80 11.93 -8.70 -9.31
N HIS A 81 12.10 -8.82 -10.62
CA HIS A 81 13.39 -8.60 -11.29
C HIS A 81 13.31 -7.60 -12.45
N GLY A 82 12.10 -7.11 -12.78
CA GLY A 82 11.91 -6.10 -13.81
C GLY A 82 10.62 -5.32 -13.57
N ILE A 83 10.68 -4.01 -13.79
CA ILE A 83 9.53 -3.13 -13.75
C ILE A 83 9.69 -2.17 -14.94
N ASP A 84 8.73 -2.20 -15.84
CA ASP A 84 8.62 -1.26 -16.95
C ASP A 84 7.36 -0.42 -16.73
N THR A 85 7.43 0.89 -16.97
CA THR A 85 6.30 1.79 -16.75
C THR A 85 6.10 2.70 -17.95
N ALA A 86 4.87 2.78 -18.44
CA ALA A 86 4.44 3.70 -19.48
C ALA A 86 3.28 4.55 -18.99
N GLN A 87 3.10 5.74 -19.55
CA GLN A 87 1.90 6.54 -19.26
C GLN A 87 0.67 5.84 -19.84
N ALA A 88 -0.39 5.73 -19.04
CA ALA A 88 -1.63 5.12 -19.50
C ALA A 88 -2.29 6.01 -20.56
N SER A 89 -2.79 5.37 -21.62
CA SER A 89 -3.40 6.11 -22.73
C SER A 89 -4.64 6.87 -22.27
N GLY A 90 -4.63 8.20 -22.43
CA GLY A 90 -5.77 9.06 -22.12
C GLY A 90 -5.83 9.59 -20.69
N GLU A 91 -4.92 9.19 -19.80
CA GLU A 91 -4.96 9.54 -18.38
C GLU A 91 -3.56 9.99 -17.89
N GLU A 92 -3.31 11.30 -17.82
CA GLU A 92 -1.95 11.83 -17.53
C GLU A 92 -1.38 11.44 -16.15
N THR A 93 -2.26 11.06 -15.22
CA THR A 93 -1.89 10.71 -13.84
C THR A 93 -1.73 9.19 -13.62
N LEU A 94 -2.14 8.38 -14.60
CA LEU A 94 -2.08 6.91 -14.51
C LEU A 94 -0.91 6.39 -15.33
N LEU A 95 -0.32 5.31 -14.82
CA LEU A 95 0.74 4.55 -15.47
C LEU A 95 0.28 3.12 -15.65
N ASP A 96 0.63 2.55 -16.79
CA ASP A 96 0.66 1.12 -17.01
C ASP A 96 2.03 0.60 -16.61
N ALA A 97 2.07 -0.28 -15.61
CA ALA A 97 3.28 -0.91 -15.12
C ALA A 97 3.27 -2.40 -15.44
N ILE A 98 4.33 -2.85 -16.11
CA ILE A 98 4.60 -4.25 -16.40
C ILE A 98 5.67 -4.73 -15.42
N ILE A 99 5.29 -5.68 -14.57
CA ILE A 99 6.12 -6.21 -13.49
C ILE A 99 6.46 -7.65 -13.83
N SER A 100 7.76 -7.92 -13.96
CA SER A 100 8.31 -9.25 -14.22
C SER A 100 8.87 -9.82 -12.93
N GLY A 101 8.48 -11.06 -12.61
CA GLY A 101 8.91 -11.73 -11.40
C GLY A 101 8.97 -13.24 -11.52
N LEU A 102 9.58 -13.85 -10.49
CA LEU A 102 9.71 -15.28 -10.32
C LEU A 102 8.99 -15.69 -9.03
N VAL A 103 8.13 -16.69 -9.12
CA VAL A 103 7.57 -17.38 -7.95
C VAL A 103 8.36 -18.65 -7.70
N TYR A 104 8.82 -18.83 -6.48
CA TYR A 104 9.52 -20.05 -6.07
C TYR A 104 8.59 -20.98 -5.29
N SER A 105 8.63 -22.26 -5.62
CA SER A 105 7.94 -23.32 -4.88
C SER A 105 8.87 -24.49 -4.62
N LEU A 106 8.67 -25.21 -3.51
CA LEU A 106 9.49 -26.38 -3.18
C LEU A 106 9.26 -27.51 -4.20
N VAL A 107 10.35 -28.11 -4.65
CA VAL A 107 10.29 -29.35 -5.45
C VAL A 107 10.13 -30.53 -4.51
N ALA A 108 9.16 -31.41 -4.79
CA ALA A 108 9.00 -32.63 -4.01
C ALA A 108 10.23 -33.55 -4.19
N ALA A 109 10.75 -34.09 -3.10
CA ALA A 109 11.83 -35.07 -3.16
C ALA A 109 11.36 -36.30 -3.95
N ALA A 110 12.15 -36.73 -4.94
CA ALA A 110 11.89 -37.97 -5.65
C ALA A 110 11.94 -39.13 -4.64
N THR A 111 10.84 -39.86 -4.50
CA THR A 111 10.80 -41.08 -3.68
C THR A 111 11.47 -42.19 -4.48
N THR A 112 12.69 -42.56 -4.11
CA THR A 112 13.35 -43.73 -4.70
C THR A 112 12.60 -44.98 -4.23
N SER A 113 11.80 -45.57 -5.13
CA SER A 113 11.20 -46.89 -4.94
C SER A 113 12.30 -47.95 -4.96
N VAL A 114 12.63 -48.53 -3.81
CA VAL A 114 13.39 -49.79 -3.75
C VAL A 114 12.43 -50.91 -4.16
N GLY A 115 12.63 -51.42 -5.37
CA GLY A 115 12.02 -52.66 -5.88
C GLY A 115 13.10 -53.72 -6.07
#